data_AF-A0A9E3G8G1-F1
#
_entry.id   AF-A0A9E3G8G1-F1
#
_cell.length_a   1.000
_cell.length_b   1.000
_cell.length_c   1.000
_cell.angle_alpha   90.00
_cell.angle_beta   90.00
_cell.angle_gamma   90.00
#
_symmetry.space_group_name_H-M   'P 1'
#
loop_
_entity.id
_entity.type
_entity.pdbx_description
1 polymer ?
#
loop_
_entity_poly.entity_id
_entity_poly.type
_entity_poly.pdbx_seq_one_letter_code
_entity_poly.pdbx_strand_id
1 'polypeptide(L)'
;MSLRLQGPSLLLNSYAFTDVFGGCGMFMDITWNCPKTATVKDVVNWIGTACGQSPGKRLANIVMNFHGDPGQVHVGEASPEIFPGPGKGVWVPAEFNDINIKNVGAFAALRSYTIGTIWFHSCALAGGQAGKQFCRQLALNAQCRVVAPEEIQTEWWALLNVLFMPQGCIDDYEGKVYLWLPNGDQRDFDPNGGNWL
;
A
#
# COMPACT_ATOMS: atom_id res chain seq x y z
N MET A 1 1.14 -16.15 -6.25
CA MET A 1 0.47 -16.94 -5.19
C MET A 1 -0.05 -15.91 -4.19
N SER A 2 -1.14 -16.15 -3.45
CA SER A 2 -1.73 -15.10 -2.62
C SER A 2 -1.32 -15.24 -1.16
N LEU A 3 -0.83 -14.18 -0.54
CA LEU A 3 -0.52 -14.10 0.89
C LEU A 3 -1.76 -13.64 1.68
N ARG A 4 -2.24 -14.47 2.63
CA ARG A 4 -3.34 -14.09 3.53
C ARG A 4 -2.83 -13.24 4.69
N LEU A 5 -3.41 -12.06 4.86
CA LEU A 5 -3.16 -11.17 5.98
C LEU A 5 -4.16 -11.39 7.11
N GLN A 6 -3.73 -11.15 8.35
CA GLN A 6 -4.63 -11.14 9.50
C GLN A 6 -5.57 -9.93 9.47
N GLY A 7 -6.83 -10.12 9.85
CA GLY A 7 -7.79 -9.03 10.05
C GLY A 7 -7.82 -8.50 11.50
N PRO A 8 -8.44 -7.33 11.76
CA PRO A 8 -9.05 -6.44 10.77
C PRO A 8 -8.01 -5.73 9.89
N SER A 9 -8.30 -5.61 8.60
CA SER A 9 -7.39 -5.11 7.58
C SER A 9 -8.02 -3.99 6.73
N LEU A 10 -7.22 -2.99 6.38
CA LEU A 10 -7.61 -1.89 5.49
C LEU A 10 -6.84 -1.98 4.18
N LEU A 11 -7.51 -1.80 3.05
CA LEU A 11 -6.90 -1.50 1.76
C LEU A 11 -7.21 -0.05 1.36
N LEU A 12 -6.15 0.70 1.03
CA LEU A 12 -6.23 1.99 0.38
C LEU A 12 -5.63 1.89 -1.01
N ASN A 13 -6.43 2.21 -2.02
CA ASN A 13 -6.04 2.14 -3.42
C ASN A 13 -5.95 3.54 -4.07
N SER A 14 -5.10 3.74 -5.09
CA SER A 14 -5.20 4.91 -5.99
C SER A 14 -6.45 4.82 -6.89
N TYR A 15 -7.08 5.94 -7.28
CA TYR A 15 -8.36 5.95 -8.01
C TYR A 15 -8.19 6.06 -9.53
N ALA A 16 -8.54 4.99 -10.26
CA ALA A 16 -9.25 4.97 -11.55
C ALA A 16 -9.57 3.50 -11.90
N PHE A 17 -10.42 2.86 -11.10
CA PHE A 17 -10.87 1.48 -11.30
C PHE A 17 -12.12 1.41 -12.18
N THR A 18 -12.01 1.84 -13.44
CA THR A 18 -13.14 1.83 -14.39
C THR A 18 -13.27 0.51 -15.16
N ASP A 19 -12.44 -0.49 -14.88
CA ASP A 19 -12.72 -1.85 -15.34
C ASP A 19 -13.79 -2.52 -14.46
N VAL A 20 -14.43 -3.56 -14.98
CA VAL A 20 -15.57 -4.27 -14.33
C VAL A 20 -15.15 -5.02 -13.05
N PHE A 21 -13.92 -4.81 -12.60
CA PHE A 21 -13.15 -5.77 -11.81
C PHE A 21 -12.35 -5.15 -10.66
N GLY A 22 -12.21 -3.83 -10.62
CA GLY A 22 -11.74 -3.15 -9.41
C GLY A 22 -10.25 -3.35 -9.14
N GLY A 23 -9.39 -3.14 -10.15
CA GLY A 23 -7.95 -3.06 -9.92
C GLY A 23 -7.23 -4.39 -9.85
N CYS A 24 -6.14 -4.45 -9.09
CA CYS A 24 -5.31 -5.66 -8.89
C CYS A 24 -6.06 -6.83 -8.22
N GLY A 25 -7.38 -6.71 -8.00
CA GLY A 25 -8.25 -7.73 -7.41
C GLY A 25 -8.17 -7.84 -5.89
N MET A 26 -7.46 -6.93 -5.22
CA MET A 26 -7.28 -6.99 -3.77
C MET A 26 -8.51 -6.44 -3.05
N PHE A 27 -8.99 -7.18 -2.05
CA PHE A 27 -10.07 -6.74 -1.17
C PHE A 27 -9.73 -7.12 0.27
N MET A 28 -9.88 -6.17 1.19
CA MET A 28 -9.64 -6.34 2.62
C MET A 28 -10.95 -6.25 3.42
N ASP A 29 -10.89 -6.30 4.76
CA ASP A 29 -12.09 -6.11 5.59
C ASP A 29 -12.73 -4.73 5.38
N ILE A 30 -11.88 -3.72 5.17
CA ILE A 30 -12.27 -2.36 4.76
C ILE A 30 -11.46 -2.02 3.51
N THR A 31 -12.13 -1.58 2.44
CA THR A 31 -11.46 -1.22 1.18
C THR A 31 -11.99 0.12 0.69
N TRP A 32 -11.10 1.09 0.50
CA TRP A 32 -11.43 2.43 0.00
C TRP A 32 -10.51 2.86 -1.13
N ASN A 33 -11.07 3.61 -2.07
CA ASN A 33 -10.33 4.21 -3.17
C ASN A 33 -10.08 5.68 -2.84
N CYS A 34 -8.81 6.11 -2.93
CA CYS A 34 -8.40 7.47 -2.66
C CYS A 34 -8.59 8.34 -3.90
N PRO A 35 -9.43 9.40 -3.85
CA PRO A 35 -9.63 10.31 -4.99
C PRO A 35 -8.33 10.99 -5.41
N LYS A 36 -8.29 11.51 -6.64
CA LYS A 36 -7.10 12.19 -7.20
C LYS A 36 -6.58 13.38 -6.40
N THR A 37 -7.47 14.01 -5.62
CA THR A 37 -7.12 15.15 -4.76
C THR A 37 -6.72 14.73 -3.34
N ALA A 38 -6.65 13.44 -3.06
CA ALA A 38 -6.31 12.94 -1.73
C ALA A 38 -4.90 13.37 -1.34
N THR A 39 -4.77 13.88 -0.13
CA THR A 39 -3.50 14.31 0.45
C THR A 39 -2.99 13.28 1.47
N VAL A 40 -1.74 13.44 1.91
CA VAL A 40 -1.20 12.66 3.05
C VAL A 40 -2.09 12.75 4.30
N LYS A 41 -2.71 13.91 4.54
CA LYS A 41 -3.59 14.11 5.69
C LYS A 41 -4.86 13.29 5.57
N ASP A 42 -5.42 13.20 4.37
CA ASP A 42 -6.62 12.40 4.11
C ASP A 42 -6.34 10.92 4.32
N VAL A 43 -5.20 10.42 3.83
CA VAL A 43 -4.74 9.04 4.06
C VAL A 43 -4.62 8.73 5.56
N VAL A 44 -3.95 9.59 6.32
CA VAL A 44 -3.80 9.42 7.78
C VAL A 44 -5.18 9.45 8.48
N ASN A 45 -6.05 10.37 8.11
CA ASN A 45 -7.40 10.46 8.68
C ASN A 45 -8.22 9.20 8.37
N TRP A 46 -8.17 8.70 7.13
CA TRP A 46 -8.86 7.47 6.74
C TRP A 46 -8.37 6.27 7.52
N ILE A 47 -7.05 6.11 7.68
CA ILE A 47 -6.50 5.05 8.53
C ILE A 47 -7.05 5.16 9.96
N GLY A 48 -7.05 6.37 10.54
CA GLY A 48 -7.61 6.62 11.87
C GLY A 48 -9.10 6.27 11.97
N THR A 49 -9.90 6.63 10.96
CA THR A 49 -11.32 6.29 10.87
C THR A 49 -11.53 4.78 10.78
N ALA A 50 -10.82 4.08 9.89
CA ALA A 50 -10.91 2.63 9.73
C ALA A 50 -10.52 1.90 11.02
N CYS A 51 -9.47 2.37 11.71
CA CYS A 51 -9.06 1.84 12.99
C CYS A 51 -10.15 2.05 14.06
N GLY A 52 -10.79 3.22 14.11
CA GLY A 52 -11.87 3.52 15.04
C GLY A 52 -13.14 2.69 14.81
N GLN A 53 -13.38 2.25 13.57
CA GLN A 53 -14.51 1.39 13.18
C GLN A 53 -14.22 -0.10 13.39
N SER A 54 -12.95 -0.48 13.51
CA SER A 54 -12.54 -1.89 13.58
C SER A 54 -12.74 -2.48 14.99
N PRO A 55 -13.05 -3.79 15.11
CA PRO A 55 -13.14 -4.47 16.40
C PRO A 55 -11.90 -4.28 17.26
N GLY A 56 -12.10 -3.85 18.52
CA GLY A 56 -10.99 -3.55 19.44
C GLY A 56 -10.23 -2.27 19.09
N LYS A 57 -10.76 -1.41 18.20
CA LYS A 57 -10.14 -0.16 17.75
C LYS A 57 -8.72 -0.36 17.22
N ARG A 58 -8.49 -1.45 16.50
CA ARG A 58 -7.19 -1.86 15.97
C ARG A 58 -7.28 -2.31 14.53
N LEU A 59 -6.21 -2.09 13.78
CA LEU A 59 -5.97 -2.70 12.48
C LEU A 59 -4.74 -3.61 12.59
N ALA A 60 -4.89 -4.87 12.21
CA ALA A 60 -3.74 -5.76 12.09
C ALA A 60 -2.87 -5.33 10.92
N ASN A 61 -3.49 -4.98 9.79
CA ASN A 61 -2.78 -4.64 8.56
C ASN A 61 -3.44 -3.46 7.82
N ILE A 62 -2.60 -2.64 7.20
CA ILE A 62 -2.98 -1.62 6.21
C ILE A 62 -2.23 -1.96 4.94
N VAL A 63 -2.93 -2.09 3.83
CA VAL A 63 -2.34 -2.28 2.50
C VAL A 63 -2.48 -0.98 1.74
N MET A 64 -1.35 -0.44 1.30
CA MET A 64 -1.24 0.76 0.48
C MET A 64 -0.88 0.33 -0.93
N ASN A 65 -1.89 0.36 -1.80
CA ASN A 65 -1.79 -0.01 -3.20
C ASN A 65 -1.84 1.26 -4.06
N PHE A 66 -0.65 1.78 -4.36
CA PHE A 66 -0.46 3.03 -5.07
C PHE A 66 0.72 2.87 -6.01
N HIS A 67 0.78 3.67 -7.07
CA HIS A 67 2.04 3.87 -7.76
C HIS A 67 2.99 4.74 -6.94
N GLY A 68 4.25 4.71 -7.33
CA GLY A 68 5.30 5.41 -6.61
C GLY A 68 6.67 5.21 -7.23
N ASP A 69 7.57 6.04 -6.75
CA ASP A 69 9.00 5.98 -6.97
C ASP A 69 9.70 5.64 -5.65
N PRO A 70 11.00 5.30 -5.68
CA PRO A 70 11.81 5.21 -4.47
C PRO A 70 11.62 6.37 -3.48
N GLY A 71 10.91 6.08 -2.37
CA GLY A 71 10.61 7.03 -1.30
C GLY A 71 9.48 8.05 -1.58
N GLN A 72 8.66 7.79 -2.61
CA GLN A 72 7.52 8.62 -2.96
C GLN A 72 6.32 7.74 -3.32
N VAL A 73 5.17 8.03 -2.72
CA VAL A 73 3.91 7.35 -3.01
C VAL A 73 2.97 8.36 -3.68
N HIS A 74 2.53 8.06 -4.89
CA HIS A 74 1.65 8.94 -5.66
C HIS A 74 0.20 8.64 -5.28
N VAL A 75 -0.31 9.42 -4.33
CA VAL A 75 -1.68 9.26 -3.83
C VAL A 75 -2.65 9.97 -4.75
N GLY A 76 -3.69 9.24 -5.15
CA GLY A 76 -4.67 9.75 -6.08
C GLY A 76 -4.21 9.72 -7.55
N GLU A 77 -3.03 9.15 -7.83
CA GLU A 77 -2.61 8.93 -9.21
C GLU A 77 -3.60 8.03 -9.95
N ALA A 78 -4.16 8.56 -11.02
CA ALA A 78 -5.07 7.90 -11.93
C ALA A 78 -4.32 7.60 -13.23
N SER A 79 -3.99 6.35 -13.54
CA SER A 79 -3.66 6.02 -14.94
C SER A 79 -3.92 4.54 -15.27
N PRO A 80 -4.33 4.18 -16.51
CA PRO A 80 -4.88 5.00 -17.60
C PRO A 80 -6.40 4.81 -17.82
N GLU A 81 -7.08 5.92 -18.17
CA GLU A 81 -8.54 6.07 -18.38
C GLU A 81 -9.18 5.21 -19.48
N ILE A 82 -8.41 4.50 -20.30
CA ILE A 82 -8.92 3.58 -21.32
C ILE A 82 -7.99 2.37 -21.34
N PHE A 83 -8.52 1.19 -21.01
CA PHE A 83 -7.88 -0.10 -21.30
C PHE A 83 -8.46 -0.66 -22.60
N PRO A 84 -7.92 -0.33 -23.79
CA PRO A 84 -8.39 -0.89 -25.06
C PRO A 84 -7.78 -2.28 -25.34
N GLY A 85 -7.24 -2.93 -24.30
CA GLY A 85 -6.56 -4.23 -24.34
C GLY A 85 -5.11 -4.18 -23.82
N PRO A 86 -4.50 -5.35 -23.59
CA PRO A 86 -3.11 -5.46 -23.15
C PRO A 86 -2.15 -4.68 -24.05
N GLY A 87 -1.28 -3.88 -23.46
CA GLY A 87 -0.24 -3.11 -24.18
C GLY A 87 -0.74 -1.89 -24.96
N LYS A 88 -2.01 -1.48 -24.78
CA LYS A 88 -2.61 -0.37 -25.54
C LYS A 88 -3.15 0.79 -24.68
N GLY A 89 -2.86 0.78 -23.38
CA GLY A 89 -3.21 1.88 -22.49
C GLY A 89 -2.51 3.17 -22.92
N VAL A 90 -3.25 4.28 -22.97
CA VAL A 90 -2.67 5.60 -23.21
C VAL A 90 -2.41 6.24 -21.85
N TRP A 91 -1.14 6.52 -21.55
CA TRP A 91 -0.78 7.29 -20.37
C TRP A 91 -1.34 8.70 -20.47
N VAL A 92 -2.25 9.03 -19.56
CA VAL A 92 -2.71 10.40 -19.34
C VAL A 92 -1.92 10.94 -18.15
N PRO A 93 -1.35 12.15 -18.22
CA PRO A 93 -0.72 12.77 -17.07
C PRO A 93 -1.71 12.84 -15.91
N ALA A 94 -1.37 12.18 -14.81
CA ALA A 94 -2.21 12.16 -13.62
C ALA A 94 -1.90 13.39 -12.74
N GLU A 95 -2.95 14.00 -12.19
CA GLU A 95 -2.81 14.92 -11.06
C GLU A 95 -2.82 14.09 -9.78
N PHE A 96 -1.70 14.07 -9.05
CA PHE A 96 -1.58 13.35 -7.78
C PHE A 96 -0.89 14.20 -6.72
N ASN A 97 -1.04 13.79 -5.46
CA ASN A 97 -0.23 14.30 -4.36
C ASN A 97 0.75 13.23 -3.89
N ASP A 98 1.95 13.64 -3.52
CA ASP A 98 2.94 12.70 -3.00
C ASP A 98 2.86 12.56 -1.49
N ILE A 99 3.01 11.32 -1.02
CA ILE A 99 3.56 11.06 0.32
C ILE A 99 5.05 10.79 0.14
N ASN A 100 5.89 11.61 0.75
CA ASN A 100 7.35 11.51 0.64
C ASN A 100 8.02 11.98 1.94
N ILE A 101 9.36 12.00 1.96
CA ILE A 101 10.13 12.35 3.16
C ILE A 101 9.78 13.73 3.76
N LYS A 102 9.28 14.68 2.95
CA LYS A 102 8.95 16.04 3.41
C LYS A 102 7.65 16.09 4.23
N ASN A 103 6.75 15.13 4.04
CA ASN A 103 5.42 15.15 4.65
C ASN A 103 5.04 13.84 5.38
N VAL A 104 5.89 12.81 5.33
CA VAL A 104 5.71 11.55 6.08
C VAL A 104 5.59 11.75 7.60
N GLY A 105 6.01 12.92 8.11
CA GLY A 105 5.76 13.38 9.48
C GLY A 105 4.28 13.34 9.90
N ALA A 106 3.35 13.50 8.96
CA ALA A 106 1.91 13.45 9.22
C ALA A 106 1.46 12.12 9.84
N PHE A 107 2.15 11.01 9.56
CA PHE A 107 1.86 9.69 10.12
C PHE A 107 2.10 9.62 11.63
N ALA A 108 2.74 10.61 12.26
CA ALA A 108 2.85 10.70 13.71
C ALA A 108 1.48 10.73 14.42
N ALA A 109 0.44 11.20 13.74
CA ALA A 109 -0.93 11.16 14.27
C ALA A 109 -1.46 9.72 14.44
N LEU A 110 -0.86 8.73 13.77
CA LEU A 110 -1.28 7.33 13.88
C LEU A 110 -0.80 6.64 15.17
N ARG A 111 0.12 7.25 15.93
CA ARG A 111 0.69 6.66 17.16
C ARG A 111 -0.35 6.40 18.26
N SER A 112 -1.49 7.08 18.21
CA SER A 112 -2.61 6.88 19.14
C SER A 112 -3.46 5.66 18.79
N TYR A 113 -3.21 5.00 17.66
CA TYR A 113 -3.95 3.86 17.16
C TYR A 113 -3.12 2.57 17.28
N THR A 114 -3.81 1.44 17.40
CA THR A 114 -3.15 0.12 17.40
C THR A 114 -3.10 -0.41 15.98
N ILE A 115 -1.95 -0.25 15.33
CA ILE A 115 -1.70 -0.69 13.95
C ILE A 115 -0.54 -1.71 13.95
N GLY A 116 -0.76 -2.88 13.35
CA GLY A 116 0.27 -3.90 13.23
C GLY A 116 1.32 -3.57 12.17
N THR A 117 0.91 -3.60 10.89
CA THR A 117 1.81 -3.45 9.74
C THR A 117 1.18 -2.63 8.61
N ILE A 118 1.96 -1.74 8.02
CA ILE A 118 1.66 -1.10 6.73
C ILE A 118 2.42 -1.86 5.65
N TRP A 119 1.68 -2.40 4.69
CA TRP A 119 2.19 -3.13 3.53
C TRP A 119 2.09 -2.23 2.31
N PHE A 120 3.20 -1.99 1.64
CA PHE A 120 3.20 -1.34 0.35
C PHE A 120 3.16 -2.40 -0.74
N HIS A 121 2.08 -2.41 -1.51
CA HIS A 121 2.00 -3.13 -2.76
C HIS A 121 2.15 -2.10 -3.89
N SER A 122 3.29 -1.39 -3.85
CA SER A 122 3.61 -0.28 -4.74
C SER A 122 4.98 -0.50 -5.39
N CYS A 123 5.22 0.10 -6.55
CA CYS A 123 6.48 -0.04 -7.27
C CYS A 123 7.68 0.39 -6.42
N ALA A 124 8.70 -0.48 -6.27
CA ALA A 124 10.07 -0.21 -5.81
C ALA A 124 10.26 0.85 -4.70
N LEU A 125 9.32 0.95 -3.76
CA LEU A 125 9.27 2.06 -2.80
C LEU A 125 10.50 2.11 -1.89
N ALA A 126 11.07 0.95 -1.59
CA ALA A 126 12.31 0.80 -0.82
C ALA A 126 13.58 0.87 -1.69
N GLY A 127 13.46 1.24 -2.97
CA GLY A 127 14.57 1.39 -3.89
C GLY A 127 15.62 2.38 -3.36
N GLY A 128 16.89 1.98 -3.41
CA GLY A 128 18.00 2.86 -3.07
C GLY A 128 17.95 3.46 -1.65
N GLN A 129 18.76 4.49 -1.41
CA GLN A 129 18.85 5.10 -0.08
C GLN A 129 17.63 5.95 0.27
N ALA A 130 17.06 6.67 -0.70
CA ALA A 130 15.89 7.52 -0.50
C ALA A 130 14.66 6.71 -0.08
N GLY A 131 14.39 5.59 -0.75
CA GLY A 131 13.29 4.68 -0.41
C GLY A 131 13.43 4.08 0.98
N LYS A 132 14.63 3.59 1.31
CA LYS A 132 14.93 3.05 2.66
C LYS A 132 14.78 4.09 3.76
N GLN A 133 15.22 5.33 3.52
CA GLN A 133 15.03 6.44 4.47
C GLN A 133 13.56 6.79 4.67
N PHE A 134 12.79 6.84 3.58
CA PHE A 134 11.34 7.06 3.64
C PHE A 134 10.63 5.98 4.46
N CYS A 135 10.84 4.70 4.15
CA CYS A 135 10.20 3.58 4.85
C CYS A 135 10.55 3.55 6.34
N ARG A 136 11.83 3.81 6.67
CA ARG A 136 12.29 3.95 8.05
C ARG A 136 11.57 5.08 8.78
N GLN A 137 11.49 6.26 8.16
CA GLN A 137 10.84 7.42 8.77
C GLN A 137 9.34 7.20 8.95
N LEU A 138 8.70 6.52 8.00
CA LEU A 138 7.29 6.13 8.09
C LEU A 138 7.05 5.19 9.29
N ALA A 139 7.86 4.14 9.46
CA ALA A 139 7.75 3.23 10.60
C ALA A 139 7.93 3.95 11.94
N LEU A 140 8.91 4.83 12.03
CA LEU A 140 9.14 5.67 13.22
C LEU A 140 7.96 6.61 13.51
N ASN A 141 7.39 7.23 12.49
CA ASN A 141 6.29 8.17 12.65
C ASN A 141 5.00 7.44 13.05
N ALA A 142 4.62 6.39 12.31
CA ALA A 142 3.40 5.64 12.60
C ALA A 142 3.50 4.74 13.85
N GLN A 143 4.72 4.44 14.33
CA GLN A 143 4.97 3.47 15.40
C GLN A 143 4.40 2.08 15.12
N CYS A 144 4.50 1.64 13.86
CA CYS A 144 4.10 0.32 13.40
C CYS A 144 5.15 -0.27 12.46
N ARG A 145 4.94 -1.53 12.05
CA ARG A 145 5.81 -2.17 11.06
C ARG A 145 5.51 -1.62 9.67
N VAL A 146 6.53 -1.56 8.81
CA VAL A 146 6.38 -1.23 7.38
C VAL A 146 7.03 -2.32 6.54
N VAL A 147 6.30 -2.87 5.59
CA VAL A 147 6.81 -3.79 4.57
C VAL A 147 6.79 -3.07 3.24
N ALA A 148 7.93 -3.03 2.55
CA ALA A 148 8.02 -2.41 1.23
C ALA A 148 9.05 -3.13 0.33
N PRO A 149 8.76 -3.22 -0.98
CA PRO A 149 9.66 -3.84 -1.94
C PRO A 149 10.76 -2.88 -2.40
N GLU A 150 11.97 -3.40 -2.58
CA GLU A 150 13.08 -2.68 -3.23
C GLU A 150 12.96 -2.72 -4.75
N GLU A 151 12.33 -3.77 -5.29
CA GLU A 151 12.19 -4.01 -6.72
C GLU A 151 10.80 -3.62 -7.24
N ILE A 152 10.70 -3.38 -8.55
CA ILE A 152 9.43 -3.07 -9.20
C ILE A 152 8.52 -4.28 -9.06
N GLN A 153 7.29 -4.03 -8.62
CA GLN A 153 6.25 -5.04 -8.55
C GLN A 153 5.45 -4.97 -9.84
N THR A 154 5.36 -6.08 -10.58
CA THR A 154 4.55 -6.17 -11.79
C THR A 154 3.25 -6.94 -11.55
N GLU A 155 2.12 -6.33 -11.90
CA GLU A 155 0.79 -6.92 -11.71
C GLU A 155 0.44 -7.89 -12.85
N TRP A 156 1.32 -8.85 -13.15
CA TRP A 156 1.22 -9.74 -14.32
C TRP A 156 -0.09 -10.54 -14.41
N TRP A 157 -0.81 -10.69 -13.30
CA TRP A 157 -2.03 -11.49 -13.20
C TRP A 157 -3.27 -10.68 -12.82
N ALA A 158 -3.30 -9.36 -13.00
CA ALA A 158 -4.43 -8.51 -12.60
C ALA A 158 -5.82 -9.13 -12.93
N LEU A 159 -6.00 -9.69 -14.12
CA LEU A 159 -7.26 -10.35 -14.52
C LEU A 159 -7.58 -11.65 -13.73
N LEU A 160 -6.59 -12.49 -13.43
CA LEU A 160 -6.80 -13.69 -12.61
C LEU A 160 -6.93 -13.34 -11.13
N ASN A 161 -6.16 -12.37 -10.66
CA ASN A 161 -6.20 -11.88 -9.28
C ASN A 161 -7.59 -11.32 -8.96
N VAL A 162 -8.19 -10.55 -9.86
CA VAL A 162 -9.59 -10.12 -9.74
C VAL A 162 -10.56 -11.29 -9.56
N LEU A 163 -10.40 -12.36 -10.35
CA LEU A 163 -11.36 -13.47 -10.36
C LEU A 163 -11.17 -14.43 -9.18
N PHE A 164 -9.95 -14.55 -8.64
CA PHE A 164 -9.58 -15.63 -7.74
C PHE A 164 -8.90 -15.19 -6.45
N MET A 165 -8.57 -13.91 -6.25
CA MET A 165 -7.92 -13.45 -5.03
C MET A 165 -8.91 -13.49 -3.86
N PRO A 166 -8.65 -14.30 -2.83
CA PRO A 166 -9.52 -14.33 -1.67
C PRO A 166 -9.47 -12.99 -0.92
N GLN A 167 -10.59 -12.59 -0.33
CA GLN A 167 -10.62 -11.43 0.56
C GLN A 167 -9.59 -11.59 1.68
N GLY A 168 -8.87 -10.51 2.03
CA GLY A 168 -7.83 -10.49 3.03
C GLY A 168 -6.46 -10.93 2.50
N CYS A 169 -6.31 -11.13 1.19
CA CYS A 169 -5.03 -11.50 0.59
C CYS A 169 -4.41 -10.36 -0.23
N ILE A 170 -3.08 -10.37 -0.30
CA ILE A 170 -2.27 -9.61 -1.28
C ILE A 170 -1.53 -10.60 -2.19
N ASP A 171 -1.11 -10.17 -3.38
CA ASP A 171 -0.27 -10.99 -4.25
C ASP A 171 1.15 -11.11 -3.68
N ASP A 172 1.91 -12.08 -4.19
CA ASP A 172 3.33 -12.23 -3.86
C ASP A 172 4.11 -10.99 -4.25
N TYR A 173 5.24 -10.80 -3.57
CA TYR A 173 6.20 -9.78 -3.93
C TYR A 173 7.24 -10.30 -4.91
N GLU A 174 7.62 -9.44 -5.85
CA GLU A 174 8.73 -9.66 -6.76
C GLU A 174 10.02 -9.12 -6.16
N GLY A 175 11.09 -9.92 -6.20
CA GLY A 175 12.42 -9.49 -5.80
C GLY A 175 12.57 -9.23 -4.30
N LYS A 176 13.51 -8.35 -3.96
CA LYS A 176 13.86 -8.08 -2.56
C LYS A 176 12.80 -7.25 -1.83
N VAL A 177 12.41 -7.71 -0.64
CA VAL A 177 11.50 -7.02 0.27
C VAL A 177 12.16 -6.77 1.62
N TYR A 178 11.76 -5.69 2.26
CA TYR A 178 12.27 -5.28 3.56
C TYR A 178 11.13 -5.06 4.55
N LEU A 179 11.44 -5.33 5.82
CA LEU A 179 10.60 -5.01 6.97
C LEU A 179 11.31 -3.97 7.83
N TRP A 180 10.65 -2.85 8.09
CA TRP A 180 11.03 -1.89 9.12
C TRP A 180 10.20 -2.09 10.38
N LEU A 181 10.88 -2.13 11.51
CA LEU A 181 10.25 -2.18 12.82
C LEU A 181 9.87 -0.76 13.31
N PRO A 182 8.98 -0.64 14.32
CA PRO A 182 8.58 0.66 14.88
C PRO A 182 9.74 1.52 15.43
N ASN A 183 10.89 0.92 15.73
CA ASN A 183 12.11 1.60 16.17
C ASN A 183 13.01 2.05 15.00
N GLY A 184 12.60 1.78 13.76
CA GLY A 184 13.34 2.10 12.54
C GLY A 184 14.39 1.08 12.12
N ASP A 185 14.52 -0.05 12.82
CA ASP A 185 15.41 -1.14 12.41
C ASP A 185 14.90 -1.79 11.13
N GLN A 186 15.80 -2.00 10.18
CA GLN A 186 15.52 -2.64 8.90
C GLN A 186 15.95 -4.11 8.94
N ARG A 187 15.15 -4.99 8.33
CA ARG A 187 15.46 -6.41 8.15
C ARG A 187 15.13 -6.82 6.72
N ASP A 188 15.94 -7.73 6.17
CA ASP A 188 15.53 -8.51 5.00
C ASP A 188 14.26 -9.30 5.38
N PHE A 189 13.28 -9.30 4.49
CA PHE A 189 11.99 -9.93 4.73
C PHE A 189 11.57 -10.64 3.44
N ASP A 190 11.17 -11.89 3.57
CA ASP A 190 10.53 -12.61 2.48
C ASP A 190 9.07 -12.74 2.86
N PRO A 191 8.12 -12.04 2.25
CA PRO A 191 6.69 -12.20 2.54
C PRO A 191 6.10 -13.44 1.86
N ASN A 192 6.80 -14.04 0.91
CA ASN A 192 6.29 -15.14 0.10
C ASN A 192 6.49 -16.45 0.88
N GLY A 193 5.39 -17.13 1.24
CA GLY A 193 5.45 -18.39 2.01
C GLY A 193 4.61 -18.44 3.29
N GLY A 194 3.94 -17.34 3.66
CA GLY A 194 2.73 -17.38 4.48
C GLY A 194 2.87 -17.66 5.99
N ASN A 195 4.06 -17.60 6.58
CA ASN A 195 4.25 -17.80 8.03
C ASN A 195 4.75 -16.53 8.73
N TRP A 196 3.89 -15.50 8.78
CA TRP A 196 4.24 -14.20 9.38
C TRP A 196 3.24 -13.89 10.50
N LEU A 197 3.68 -14.15 11.73
CA LEU A 197 2.96 -13.90 12.99
C LEU A 197 3.91 -13.21 13.98
#